data_AF-A0A0P9IRY5-F1
#
_entry.id   AF-A0A0P9IRY5-F1
#
_cell.length_a   1.000
_cell.length_b   1.000
_cell.length_c   1.000
_cell.angle_alpha   90.00
_cell.angle_beta   90.00
_cell.angle_gamma   90.00
#
_symmetry.space_group_name_H-M   'P 1'
#
loop_
_entity.id
_entity.type
_entity.pdbx_description
1 polymer ?
#
loop_
_entity_poly.entity_id
_entity_poly.type
_entity_poly.pdbx_seq_one_letter_code
_entity_poly.pdbx_strand_id
1 'polypeptide(L)'
;MHNGAIPDELLLLVFEAIATPAHTADEYDARQKTLSVLSRVARRYSRLARPLLWEDLRSSRRAHLERLTRAEDQDRQAVARATRLFRVSTAGARSDEGEPVSPNEGAEAARCFPAVEEIRIECVRSALDLTLLGVHVGLRRLVLTNVDLGDSSPVHLPQLEQLRLERTIIPSSLLTAWLDPSYLPSVKAVRLVALYSALHAGAPSLSFSRPFLDQLDIVQTPGLSLEVLQAHHDSVNPPFLFASSLVSLLPRHLILAAHQLDGAARATTMLRKVGAQLERAAGEEERDEAQRHPHERVILLPRSLDALAAADRRVGEAVAVFVATCSVRQTTVLWHGDVDGRESERDLVCGEFWRWARELKERRAADL
;
A
#
# COMPACT_ATOMS: atom_id res chain seq x y z
N MET A 1 -26.00 -14.16 -43.28
CA MET A 1 -24.67 -14.28 -42.65
C MET A 1 -24.62 -13.30 -41.49
N HIS A 2 -24.85 -13.76 -40.26
CA HIS A 2 -24.63 -12.94 -39.06
C HIS A 2 -23.12 -12.83 -38.88
N ASN A 3 -22.56 -11.65 -39.17
CA ASN A 3 -21.18 -11.36 -38.80
C ASN A 3 -21.08 -11.52 -37.28
N GLY A 4 -20.35 -12.54 -36.84
CA GLY A 4 -20.13 -12.88 -35.44
C GLY A 4 -19.31 -11.80 -34.75
N ALA A 5 -19.95 -10.69 -34.39
CA ALA A 5 -19.35 -9.66 -33.57
C ALA A 5 -19.17 -10.20 -32.15
N ILE A 6 -17.96 -10.11 -31.62
CA ILE A 6 -17.66 -10.40 -30.21
C ILE A 6 -18.57 -9.53 -29.34
N PRO A 7 -19.28 -10.04 -28.30
CA PRO A 7 -20.09 -9.25 -27.36
C PRO A 7 -19.32 -8.13 -26.64
N ASP A 8 -20.03 -7.08 -26.18
CA ASP A 8 -19.41 -5.91 -25.51
C ASP A 8 -18.72 -6.34 -24.21
N GLU A 9 -19.29 -7.29 -23.50
CA GLU A 9 -18.80 -7.80 -22.21
C GLU A 9 -17.45 -8.49 -22.37
N LEU A 10 -17.29 -9.30 -23.43
CA LEU A 10 -16.03 -9.97 -23.71
C LEU A 10 -14.95 -8.98 -24.19
N LEU A 11 -15.32 -7.97 -24.98
CA LEU A 11 -14.39 -6.91 -25.34
C LEU A 11 -13.98 -6.08 -24.13
N LEU A 12 -14.91 -5.81 -23.21
CA LEU A 12 -14.64 -5.05 -22.00
C LEU A 12 -13.65 -5.80 -21.11
N LEU A 13 -13.80 -7.12 -20.92
CA LEU A 13 -12.83 -7.94 -20.17
C LEU A 13 -11.41 -7.84 -20.75
N VAL A 14 -11.28 -7.83 -22.08
CA VAL A 14 -9.98 -7.64 -22.73
C VAL A 14 -9.43 -6.23 -22.48
N PHE A 15 -10.29 -5.21 -22.54
CA PHE A 15 -9.86 -3.83 -22.31
C PHE A 15 -9.52 -3.56 -20.84
N GLU A 16 -10.25 -4.16 -19.90
CA GLU A 16 -9.97 -4.12 -18.47
C GLU A 16 -8.63 -4.78 -18.15
N ALA A 17 -8.34 -5.93 -18.77
CA ALA A 17 -7.02 -6.57 -18.65
C ALA A 17 -5.89 -5.66 -19.15
N ILE A 18 -6.11 -4.91 -20.24
CA ILE A 18 -5.17 -3.89 -20.73
C ILE A 18 -5.10 -2.69 -19.78
N ALA A 19 -6.23 -2.28 -19.20
CA ALA A 19 -6.38 -1.10 -18.37
C ALA A 19 -5.87 -1.26 -16.93
N THR A 20 -5.45 -2.47 -16.56
CA THR A 20 -4.79 -2.79 -15.28
C THR A 20 -3.85 -1.65 -14.86
N PRO A 21 -3.95 -1.15 -13.61
CA PRO A 21 -3.14 -0.02 -13.15
C PRO A 21 -1.66 -0.24 -13.44
N ALA A 22 -1.00 0.78 -13.98
CA ALA A 22 0.44 0.71 -14.28
C ALA A 22 1.29 1.06 -13.06
N HIS A 23 2.50 0.50 -12.98
CA HIS A 23 3.41 0.70 -11.85
C HIS A 23 4.65 1.48 -12.25
N THR A 24 5.13 1.27 -13.47
CA THR A 24 6.21 2.09 -14.04
C THR A 24 5.65 3.21 -14.93
N ALA A 25 6.48 4.21 -15.22
CA ALA A 25 6.15 5.22 -16.22
C ALA A 25 5.95 4.57 -17.61
N ASP A 26 6.82 3.63 -17.97
CA ASP A 26 6.77 2.94 -19.26
C ASP A 26 5.51 2.08 -19.42
N GLU A 27 5.10 1.36 -18.38
CA GLU A 27 3.83 0.61 -18.36
C GLU A 27 2.63 1.54 -18.50
N TYR A 28 2.66 2.69 -17.82
CA TYR A 28 1.59 3.67 -17.89
C TYR A 28 1.47 4.23 -19.31
N ASP A 29 2.60 4.60 -19.92
CA ASP A 29 2.64 5.13 -21.28
C ASP A 29 2.20 4.08 -22.31
N ALA A 30 2.62 2.82 -22.16
CA ALA A 30 2.20 1.71 -23.01
C ALA A 30 0.69 1.45 -22.90
N ARG A 31 0.14 1.44 -21.68
CA ARG A 31 -1.29 1.30 -21.41
C ARG A 31 -2.10 2.45 -22.02
N GLN A 32 -1.72 3.70 -21.73
CA GLN A 32 -2.38 4.90 -22.24
C GLN A 32 -2.35 4.95 -23.77
N LYS A 33 -1.20 4.62 -24.39
CA LYS A 33 -1.07 4.52 -25.85
C LYS A 33 -2.00 3.46 -26.42
N THR A 34 -2.05 2.28 -25.80
CA THR A 34 -2.90 1.17 -26.27
C THR A 34 -4.38 1.53 -26.20
N LEU A 35 -4.85 2.02 -25.05
CA LEU A 35 -6.25 2.44 -24.87
C LEU A 35 -6.61 3.63 -25.77
N SER A 36 -5.69 4.57 -25.99
CA SER A 36 -5.88 5.69 -26.92
C SER A 36 -6.03 5.20 -28.36
N VAL A 37 -5.18 4.26 -28.81
CA VAL A 37 -5.32 3.63 -30.12
C VAL A 37 -6.66 2.92 -30.24
N LEU A 38 -7.02 2.06 -29.28
CA LEU A 38 -8.30 1.35 -29.26
C LEU A 38 -9.49 2.33 -29.35
N SER A 39 -9.42 3.45 -28.64
CA SER A 39 -10.48 4.46 -28.63
C SER A 39 -10.72 5.13 -30.00
N ARG A 40 -9.77 5.02 -30.94
CA ARG A 40 -9.81 5.60 -32.28
C ARG A 40 -10.17 4.58 -33.38
N VAL A 41 -10.15 3.27 -33.08
CA VAL A 41 -10.41 2.20 -34.06
C VAL A 41 -11.86 2.24 -34.58
N ALA A 42 -12.82 2.33 -33.66
CA ALA A 42 -14.25 2.32 -33.99
C ALA A 42 -15.06 3.03 -32.90
N ARG A 43 -16.26 3.53 -33.23
CA ARG A 43 -17.16 4.17 -32.24
C ARG A 43 -17.46 3.26 -31.04
N ARG A 44 -17.69 1.97 -31.33
CA ARG A 44 -17.91 0.93 -30.31
C ARG A 44 -16.73 0.82 -29.34
N TYR A 45 -15.51 0.79 -29.87
CA TYR A 45 -14.28 0.69 -29.07
C TYR A 45 -14.04 1.97 -28.29
N SER A 46 -14.34 3.13 -28.89
CA SER A 46 -14.29 4.44 -28.22
C SER A 46 -15.15 4.47 -26.97
N ARG A 47 -16.39 3.97 -27.05
CA ARG A 47 -17.32 3.91 -25.92
C ARG A 47 -16.79 3.06 -24.76
N LEU A 48 -16.13 1.94 -25.06
CA LEU A 48 -15.62 1.00 -24.05
C LEU A 48 -14.25 1.42 -23.50
N ALA A 49 -13.33 1.90 -24.36
CA ALA A 49 -11.95 2.21 -23.97
C ALA A 49 -11.79 3.57 -23.29
N ARG A 50 -12.62 4.58 -23.62
CA ARG A 50 -12.48 5.94 -23.07
C ARG A 50 -12.64 6.00 -21.55
N PRO A 51 -13.63 5.35 -20.91
CA PRO A 51 -13.72 5.34 -19.45
C PRO A 51 -12.45 4.75 -18.79
N LEU A 52 -11.96 3.63 -19.34
CA LEU A 52 -10.77 2.93 -18.86
C LEU A 52 -9.48 3.74 -19.05
N LEU A 53 -9.41 4.55 -20.12
CA LEU A 53 -8.29 5.46 -20.38
C LEU A 53 -8.10 6.47 -19.24
N TRP A 54 -9.21 6.94 -18.65
CA TRP A 54 -9.21 8.01 -17.66
C TRP A 54 -9.33 7.52 -16.22
N GLU A 55 -9.51 6.22 -16.00
CA GLU A 55 -9.73 5.65 -14.66
C GLU A 55 -8.53 5.85 -13.72
N ASP A 56 -7.31 5.69 -14.24
CA ASP A 56 -6.06 5.94 -13.53
C ASP A 56 -5.28 7.04 -14.26
N LEU A 57 -5.29 8.24 -13.68
CA LEU A 57 -4.72 9.45 -14.22
C LEU A 57 -3.44 9.81 -13.48
N ARG A 58 -2.33 9.89 -14.22
CA ARG A 58 -1.01 10.29 -13.69
C ARG A 58 -0.58 11.64 -14.21
N SER A 59 -0.09 12.50 -13.32
CA SER A 59 0.58 13.74 -13.67
C SER A 59 1.91 13.89 -12.96
N SER A 60 2.93 14.29 -13.72
CA SER A 60 4.26 14.63 -13.21
C SER A 60 4.67 16.07 -13.51
N ARG A 61 3.85 16.81 -14.28
CA ARG A 61 4.19 18.13 -14.82
C ARG A 61 3.05 19.11 -14.63
N ARG A 62 3.38 20.35 -14.25
CA ARG A 62 2.40 21.44 -14.08
C ARG A 62 1.54 21.64 -15.33
N ALA A 63 2.17 21.71 -16.51
CA ALA A 63 1.46 21.90 -17.78
C ALA A 63 0.47 20.77 -18.12
N HIS A 64 0.66 19.55 -17.60
CA HIS A 64 -0.33 18.48 -17.79
C HIS A 64 -1.57 18.73 -16.92
N LEU A 65 -1.38 19.12 -15.66
CA LEU A 65 -2.49 19.50 -14.79
C LEU A 65 -3.27 20.70 -15.33
N GLU A 66 -2.58 21.73 -15.80
CA GLU A 66 -3.23 22.90 -16.39
C GLU A 66 -4.10 22.56 -17.60
N ARG A 67 -3.64 21.62 -18.45
CA ARG A 67 -4.44 21.15 -19.59
C ARG A 67 -5.69 20.39 -19.14
N LEU A 68 -5.58 19.59 -18.09
CA LEU A 68 -6.72 18.86 -17.52
C LEU A 68 -7.74 19.81 -16.90
N THR A 69 -7.28 20.87 -16.20
CA THR A 69 -8.16 21.83 -15.53
C THR A 69 -8.81 22.82 -16.50
N ARG A 70 -8.13 23.16 -17.61
CA ARG A 70 -8.61 24.09 -18.67
C ARG A 70 -9.30 23.40 -19.84
N ALA A 71 -9.41 22.08 -19.87
CA ALA A 71 -10.11 21.36 -20.93
C ALA A 71 -11.57 21.83 -21.08
N GLU A 72 -12.13 21.70 -22.29
CA GLU A 72 -13.54 22.02 -22.55
C GLU A 72 -14.47 21.24 -21.60
N ASP A 73 -15.60 21.84 -21.23
CA ASP A 73 -16.47 21.33 -20.16
C ASP A 73 -16.92 19.89 -20.36
N GLN A 74 -17.20 19.47 -21.60
CA GLN A 74 -17.68 18.13 -21.90
C GLN A 74 -16.58 17.06 -21.69
N ASP A 75 -15.38 17.31 -22.22
CA ASP A 75 -14.25 16.39 -22.04
C ASP A 75 -13.82 16.35 -20.57
N ARG A 76 -13.80 17.53 -19.92
CA ARG A 76 -13.49 17.63 -18.48
C ARG A 76 -14.47 16.83 -17.64
N GLN A 77 -15.77 16.90 -17.91
CA GLN A 77 -16.77 16.11 -17.17
C GLN A 77 -16.62 14.60 -17.39
N ALA A 78 -16.28 14.18 -18.61
CA ALA A 78 -16.07 12.76 -18.91
C ALA A 78 -14.86 12.21 -18.14
N VAL A 79 -13.74 12.94 -18.13
CA VAL A 79 -12.54 12.60 -17.34
C VAL A 79 -12.87 12.62 -15.85
N ALA A 80 -13.48 13.70 -15.36
CA ALA A 80 -13.88 13.91 -13.96
C ALA A 80 -14.67 12.74 -13.36
N ARG A 81 -15.60 12.17 -14.14
CA ARG A 81 -16.45 11.05 -13.70
C ARG A 81 -15.79 9.68 -13.82
N ALA A 82 -14.82 9.55 -14.72
CA ALA A 82 -14.13 8.29 -14.98
C ALA A 82 -12.96 8.07 -14.01
N THR A 83 -12.26 9.13 -13.60
CA THR A 83 -11.07 9.02 -12.75
C THR A 83 -11.40 8.52 -11.34
N ARG A 84 -10.88 7.34 -11.01
CA ARG A 84 -10.96 6.69 -9.69
C ARG A 84 -9.64 6.75 -8.94
N LEU A 85 -8.53 6.74 -9.67
CA LEU A 85 -7.17 6.81 -9.15
C LEU A 85 -6.47 8.03 -9.74
N PHE A 86 -6.01 8.92 -8.86
CA PHE A 86 -5.26 10.10 -9.25
C PHE A 86 -3.86 10.06 -8.65
N ARG A 87 -2.84 10.13 -9.50
CA ARG A 87 -1.44 10.04 -9.12
C ARG A 87 -0.68 11.30 -9.50
N VAL A 88 -0.01 11.87 -8.52
CA VAL A 88 0.89 13.01 -8.66
C VAL A 88 2.29 12.50 -8.31
N SER A 89 3.22 12.58 -9.24
CA SER A 89 4.59 12.12 -8.98
C SER A 89 5.62 13.03 -9.61
N THR A 90 6.56 13.56 -8.82
CA THR A 90 7.73 14.25 -9.38
C THR A 90 8.82 13.27 -9.81
N ALA A 91 8.68 11.98 -9.46
CA ALA A 91 9.59 10.94 -9.92
C ALA A 91 9.38 10.72 -11.43
N GLY A 92 10.41 11.08 -12.21
CA GLY A 92 10.40 10.99 -13.67
C GLY A 92 10.17 12.31 -14.41
N ALA A 93 10.02 13.45 -13.70
CA ALA A 93 10.16 14.75 -14.34
C ALA A 93 11.63 14.93 -14.74
N ARG A 94 11.95 14.72 -16.03
CA ARG A 94 13.27 15.10 -16.57
C ARG A 94 13.37 16.62 -16.50
N SER A 95 14.54 17.13 -16.10
CA SER A 95 14.82 18.57 -15.98
C SER A 95 14.49 19.38 -17.24
N ASP A 96 14.44 18.71 -18.37
CA ASP A 96 14.40 19.28 -19.71
C ASP A 96 12.96 19.44 -20.23
N GLU A 97 11.97 18.90 -19.51
CA GLU A 97 10.60 18.70 -20.03
C GLU A 97 9.53 19.55 -19.32
N GLY A 98 9.95 20.58 -18.57
CA GLY A 98 9.10 21.57 -17.91
C GLY A 98 9.09 21.48 -16.39
N GLU A 99 8.34 22.39 -15.75
CA GLU A 99 8.28 22.47 -14.29
C GLU A 99 7.55 21.24 -13.69
N PRO A 100 8.15 20.61 -12.65
CA PRO A 100 7.51 19.52 -11.94
C PRO A 100 6.26 20.03 -11.22
N VAL A 101 5.26 19.16 -11.11
CA VAL A 101 4.07 19.43 -10.31
C VAL A 101 4.41 19.46 -8.82
N SER A 102 3.96 20.50 -8.10
CA SER A 102 4.06 20.49 -6.64
C SER A 102 2.97 19.60 -6.01
N PRO A 103 3.19 19.04 -4.80
CA PRO A 103 2.17 18.27 -4.08
C PRO A 103 0.83 19.01 -3.96
N ASN A 104 0.88 20.30 -3.63
CA ASN A 104 -0.29 21.15 -3.43
C ASN A 104 -1.10 21.33 -4.71
N GLU A 105 -0.44 21.61 -5.83
CA GLU A 105 -1.13 21.70 -7.13
C GLU A 105 -1.77 20.38 -7.54
N GLY A 106 -1.08 19.28 -7.22
CA GLY A 106 -1.65 17.95 -7.34
C GLY A 106 -2.94 17.80 -6.53
N ALA A 107 -2.88 18.06 -5.23
CA ALA A 107 -4.05 17.97 -4.34
C ALA A 107 -5.18 18.92 -4.76
N GLU A 108 -4.88 20.13 -5.23
CA GLU A 108 -5.86 21.07 -5.77
C GLU A 108 -6.49 20.57 -7.06
N ALA A 109 -5.69 20.07 -8.01
CA ALA A 109 -6.21 19.52 -9.26
C ALA A 109 -7.08 18.28 -9.03
N ALA A 110 -6.84 17.52 -7.95
CA ALA A 110 -7.65 16.38 -7.58
C ALA A 110 -9.13 16.77 -7.38
N ARG A 111 -9.43 18.04 -7.03
CA ARG A 111 -10.80 18.57 -6.87
C ARG A 111 -11.64 18.47 -8.14
N CYS A 112 -11.01 18.38 -9.30
CA CYS A 112 -11.69 18.20 -10.57
C CYS A 112 -12.25 16.76 -10.75
N PHE A 113 -11.88 15.81 -9.90
CA PHE A 113 -12.27 14.40 -10.00
C PHE A 113 -13.14 13.98 -8.80
N PRO A 114 -14.45 14.31 -8.78
CA PRO A 114 -15.32 14.04 -7.63
C PRO A 114 -15.53 12.53 -7.36
N ALA A 115 -15.22 11.68 -8.36
CA ALA A 115 -15.30 10.23 -8.29
C ALA A 115 -14.01 9.57 -7.77
N VAL A 116 -12.97 10.35 -7.42
CA VAL A 116 -11.69 9.82 -6.98
C VAL A 116 -11.83 9.04 -5.66
N GLU A 117 -11.37 7.79 -5.67
CA GLU A 117 -11.37 6.91 -4.51
C GLU A 117 -9.95 6.76 -3.94
N GLU A 118 -8.93 7.02 -4.76
CA GLU A 118 -7.53 6.90 -4.37
C GLU A 118 -6.70 8.08 -4.88
N ILE A 119 -5.97 8.70 -3.95
CA ILE A 119 -5.00 9.76 -4.25
C ILE A 119 -3.61 9.27 -3.84
N ARG A 120 -2.66 9.34 -4.78
CA ARG A 120 -1.24 9.06 -4.53
C ARG A 120 -0.42 10.30 -4.84
N ILE A 121 0.33 10.79 -3.86
CA ILE A 121 1.24 11.92 -4.01
C ILE A 121 2.65 11.47 -3.64
N GLU A 122 3.54 11.46 -4.64
CA GLU A 122 4.95 11.10 -4.51
C GLU A 122 5.83 12.24 -5.00
N CYS A 123 6.33 13.07 -4.09
CA CYS A 123 7.10 14.25 -4.45
C CYS A 123 8.46 14.23 -3.76
N VAL A 124 9.49 14.86 -4.32
CA VAL A 124 10.80 14.90 -3.65
C VAL A 124 10.78 15.94 -2.54
N ARG A 125 10.55 15.51 -1.29
CA ARG A 125 10.65 16.31 -0.05
C ARG A 125 10.01 17.69 -0.16
N SER A 126 8.75 17.71 -0.61
CA SER A 126 8.01 18.94 -0.87
C SER A 126 6.87 19.09 0.12
N ALA A 127 6.60 20.34 0.54
CA ALA A 127 5.51 20.64 1.44
C ALA A 127 4.15 20.30 0.80
N LEU A 128 3.28 19.66 1.57
CA LEU A 128 1.89 19.39 1.24
C LEU A 128 1.01 19.96 2.35
N ASP A 129 0.09 20.85 2.01
CA ASP A 129 -0.99 21.30 2.88
C ASP A 129 -2.07 20.22 2.90
N LEU A 130 -2.15 19.51 4.02
CA LEU A 130 -3.07 18.40 4.21
C LEU A 130 -4.55 18.84 4.12
N THR A 131 -4.86 20.11 4.40
CA THR A 131 -6.23 20.64 4.36
C THR A 131 -6.81 20.64 2.94
N LEU A 132 -5.95 20.66 1.91
CA LEU A 132 -6.37 20.56 0.51
C LEU A 132 -7.12 19.27 0.22
N LEU A 133 -6.83 18.20 0.96
CA LEU A 133 -7.45 16.89 0.79
C LEU A 133 -8.86 16.78 1.43
N GLY A 134 -9.25 17.72 2.29
CA GLY A 134 -10.49 17.63 3.08
C GLY A 134 -11.77 17.74 2.26
N VAL A 135 -11.66 18.18 1.01
CA VAL A 135 -12.74 18.21 0.03
C VAL A 135 -13.10 16.83 -0.54
N HIS A 136 -12.22 15.84 -0.39
CA HIS A 136 -12.41 14.50 -0.96
C HIS A 136 -13.12 13.57 0.03
N VAL A 137 -14.41 13.86 0.28
CA VAL A 137 -15.23 13.08 1.23
C VAL A 137 -15.42 11.61 0.83
N GLY A 138 -15.27 11.30 -0.47
CA GLY A 138 -15.34 9.94 -1.03
C GLY A 138 -14.00 9.20 -1.09
N LEU A 139 -12.92 9.79 -0.57
CA LEU A 139 -11.58 9.20 -0.64
C LEU A 139 -11.49 7.97 0.26
N ARG A 140 -11.15 6.83 -0.33
CA ARG A 140 -11.00 5.54 0.38
C ARG A 140 -9.55 5.18 0.64
N ARG A 141 -8.63 5.65 -0.19
CA ARG A 141 -7.19 5.36 -0.08
C ARG A 141 -6.35 6.62 -0.26
N LEU A 142 -5.40 6.82 0.64
CA LEU A 142 -4.46 7.94 0.57
C LEU A 142 -3.03 7.43 0.71
N VAL A 143 -2.19 7.75 -0.27
CA VAL A 143 -0.76 7.42 -0.28
C VAL A 143 0.07 8.69 -0.38
N LEU A 144 0.86 8.94 0.65
CA LEU A 144 1.77 10.07 0.73
C LEU A 144 3.20 9.54 0.84
N THR A 145 4.02 9.87 -0.15
CA THR A 145 5.39 9.40 -0.25
C THR A 145 6.36 10.57 -0.42
N ASN A 146 7.38 10.65 0.44
CA ASN A 146 8.41 11.70 0.40
C ASN A 146 7.86 13.14 0.54
N VAL A 147 6.69 13.34 1.16
CA VAL A 147 6.11 14.67 1.38
C VAL A 147 6.43 15.22 2.78
N ASP A 148 6.33 16.54 2.93
CA ASP A 148 6.46 17.24 4.21
C ASP A 148 5.11 17.83 4.62
N LEU A 149 4.60 17.44 5.79
CA LEU A 149 3.33 17.90 6.34
C LEU A 149 3.51 18.99 7.42
N GLY A 150 4.75 19.42 7.69
CA GLY A 150 5.19 20.41 8.69
C GLY A 150 4.10 21.16 9.45
N ASP A 151 3.54 22.21 8.85
CA ASP A 151 2.58 23.12 9.50
C ASP A 151 1.11 22.82 9.15
N SER A 152 0.82 21.64 8.60
CA SER A 152 -0.54 21.27 8.23
C SER A 152 -1.44 21.06 9.45
N SER A 153 -2.74 21.28 9.25
CA SER A 153 -3.78 20.89 10.20
C SER A 153 -4.32 19.48 9.89
N PRO A 154 -4.78 18.72 10.90
CA PRO A 154 -5.40 17.42 10.66
C PRO A 154 -6.65 17.58 9.80
N VAL A 155 -6.87 16.63 8.89
CA VAL A 155 -7.96 16.67 7.92
C VAL A 155 -8.95 15.54 8.18
N HIS A 156 -10.24 15.84 8.13
CA HIS A 156 -11.29 14.85 8.29
C HIS A 156 -11.56 14.16 6.94
N LEU A 157 -11.36 12.83 6.91
CA LEU A 157 -11.56 11.99 5.72
C LEU A 157 -12.49 10.82 6.11
N PRO A 158 -13.82 11.03 6.05
CA PRO A 158 -14.78 10.12 6.68
C PRO A 158 -14.83 8.73 6.04
N GLN A 159 -14.49 8.60 4.76
CA GLN A 159 -14.52 7.33 4.03
C GLN A 159 -13.13 6.70 3.85
N LEU A 160 -12.08 7.27 4.45
CA LEU A 160 -10.73 6.75 4.28
C LEU A 160 -10.60 5.39 4.96
N GLU A 161 -10.35 4.35 4.17
CA GLU A 161 -10.15 2.97 4.63
C GLU A 161 -8.67 2.63 4.80
N GLN A 162 -7.81 3.20 3.95
CA GLN A 162 -6.37 2.91 3.95
C GLN A 162 -5.53 4.19 3.91
N LEU A 163 -4.60 4.29 4.86
CA LEU A 163 -3.62 5.38 4.94
C LEU A 163 -2.20 4.84 4.80
N ARG A 164 -1.44 5.37 3.84
CA ARG A 164 -0.03 5.05 3.61
C ARG A 164 0.81 6.30 3.74
N LEU A 165 1.68 6.32 4.73
CA LEU A 165 2.69 7.37 4.94
C LEU A 165 4.07 6.74 4.80
N GLU A 166 4.78 7.12 3.75
CA GLU A 166 6.11 6.58 3.44
C GLU A 166 7.12 7.72 3.28
N ARG A 167 8.25 7.64 4.01
CA ARG A 167 9.30 8.67 3.94
C ARG A 167 8.77 10.09 4.17
N THR A 168 7.71 10.21 4.97
CA THR A 168 6.96 11.45 5.19
C THR A 168 7.51 12.19 6.39
N ILE A 169 7.69 13.51 6.26
CA ILE A 169 8.04 14.39 7.37
C ILE A 169 6.73 14.84 8.01
N ILE A 170 6.51 14.54 9.28
CA ILE A 170 5.28 14.88 10.00
C ILE A 170 5.58 15.13 11.49
N PRO A 171 5.12 16.25 12.08
CA PRO A 171 5.22 16.45 13.52
C PRO A 171 4.44 15.38 14.29
N SER A 172 4.96 14.92 15.42
CA SER A 172 4.28 13.94 16.27
C SER A 172 2.89 14.41 16.72
N SER A 173 2.73 15.71 16.98
CA SER A 173 1.45 16.31 17.38
C SER A 173 0.40 16.19 16.27
N LEU A 174 0.77 16.51 15.02
CA LEU A 174 -0.10 16.36 13.87
C LEU A 174 -0.43 14.88 13.61
N LEU A 175 0.57 14.01 13.66
CA LEU A 175 0.35 12.57 13.45
C LEU A 175 -0.62 12.00 14.50
N THR A 176 -0.42 12.33 15.77
CA THR A 176 -1.28 11.84 16.86
C THR A 176 -2.70 12.40 16.75
N ALA A 177 -2.85 13.68 16.43
CA ALA A 177 -4.16 14.30 16.24
C ALA A 177 -4.91 13.73 15.02
N TRP A 178 -4.19 13.48 13.93
CA TRP A 178 -4.80 12.99 12.70
C TRP A 178 -5.18 11.51 12.78
N LEU A 179 -4.39 10.69 13.48
CA LEU A 179 -4.70 9.29 13.79
C LEU A 179 -5.70 9.16 14.97
N ASP A 180 -6.76 9.96 14.94
CA ASP A 180 -7.89 9.89 15.85
C ASP A 180 -9.16 9.51 15.06
N PRO A 181 -10.06 8.67 15.62
CA PRO A 181 -11.30 8.30 14.95
C PRO A 181 -12.19 9.47 14.54
N SER A 182 -12.09 10.62 15.21
CA SER A 182 -12.84 11.82 14.81
C SER A 182 -12.41 12.40 13.46
N TYR A 183 -11.16 12.18 13.04
CA TYR A 183 -10.65 12.58 11.73
C TYR A 183 -10.71 11.45 10.70
N LEU A 184 -10.50 10.20 11.14
CA LEU A 184 -10.43 9.02 10.29
C LEU A 184 -11.36 7.91 10.80
N PRO A 185 -12.69 8.09 10.78
CA PRO A 185 -13.63 7.15 11.42
C PRO A 185 -13.73 5.79 10.71
N SER A 186 -13.38 5.73 9.43
CA SER A 186 -13.50 4.51 8.62
C SER A 186 -12.17 3.78 8.40
N VAL A 187 -11.05 4.26 8.96
CA VAL A 187 -9.75 3.67 8.62
C VAL A 187 -9.64 2.25 9.20
N LYS A 188 -9.26 1.32 8.32
CA LYS A 188 -9.08 -0.09 8.63
C LYS A 188 -7.64 -0.51 8.56
N ALA A 189 -6.81 0.16 7.76
CA ALA A 189 -5.41 -0.20 7.71
C ALA A 189 -4.49 1.00 7.50
N VAL A 190 -3.36 0.95 8.19
CA VAL A 190 -2.38 2.03 8.20
C VAL A 190 -1.00 1.45 7.94
N ARG A 191 -0.22 2.11 7.09
CA ARG A 191 1.19 1.82 6.89
C ARG A 191 2.03 3.05 7.15
N LEU A 192 2.96 2.91 8.09
CA LEU A 192 3.85 3.96 8.53
C LEU A 192 5.29 3.51 8.31
N VAL A 193 5.95 4.03 7.26
CA VAL A 193 7.31 3.62 6.89
C VAL A 193 8.22 4.83 6.82
N ALA A 194 9.35 4.77 7.53
CA ALA A 194 10.38 5.81 7.53
C ALA A 194 9.79 7.22 7.77
N LEU A 195 9.01 7.39 8.83
CA LEU A 195 8.51 8.70 9.21
C LEU A 195 9.62 9.53 9.87
N TYR A 196 9.65 10.83 9.60
CA TYR A 196 10.63 11.76 10.15
C TYR A 196 9.92 12.88 10.91
N SER A 197 10.44 13.26 12.07
CA SER A 197 10.01 14.47 12.77
C SER A 197 10.83 15.65 12.25
N ALA A 198 10.19 16.73 11.77
CA ALA A 198 10.91 17.93 11.31
C ALA A 198 11.84 18.54 12.39
N LEU A 199 11.47 18.38 13.66
CA LEU A 199 12.16 18.98 14.81
C LEU A 199 13.23 18.08 15.45
N HIS A 200 13.31 16.80 15.08
CA HIS A 200 14.19 15.83 15.73
C HIS A 200 14.88 14.97 14.67
N ALA A 201 16.18 14.74 14.80
CA ALA A 201 16.93 13.82 13.94
C ALA A 201 16.57 12.35 14.22
N GLY A 202 15.29 12.00 14.15
CA GLY A 202 14.73 10.71 14.53
C GLY A 202 13.28 10.52 14.09
N ALA A 203 12.77 9.31 14.31
CA ALA A 203 11.38 8.97 14.05
C ALA A 203 10.45 9.73 15.01
N PRO A 204 9.25 10.16 14.56
CA PRO A 204 8.27 10.74 15.45
C PRO A 204 7.85 9.72 16.52
N SER A 205 7.51 10.20 17.71
CA SER A 205 6.92 9.39 18.76
C SER A 205 5.54 8.90 18.30
N LEU A 206 5.38 7.59 18.15
CA LEU A 206 4.11 6.98 17.76
C LEU A 206 3.33 6.58 19.01
N SER A 207 2.28 7.33 19.34
CA SER A 207 1.31 6.96 20.37
C SER A 207 -0.07 6.83 19.73
N PHE A 208 -0.60 5.61 19.68
CA PHE A 208 -1.94 5.35 19.16
C PHE A 208 -2.95 5.38 20.31
N SER A 209 -4.07 6.09 20.12
CA SER A 209 -5.17 6.02 21.07
C SER A 209 -5.83 4.64 21.00
N ARG A 210 -6.39 4.18 22.12
CA ARG A 210 -7.08 2.88 22.15
C ARG A 210 -8.26 2.81 21.15
N PRO A 211 -9.13 3.85 21.06
CA PRO A 211 -10.19 3.88 20.06
C PRO A 211 -9.69 3.76 18.62
N PHE A 212 -8.56 4.40 18.31
CA PHE A 212 -7.94 4.29 16.99
C PHE A 212 -7.45 2.87 16.71
N LEU A 213 -6.83 2.20 17.68
CA LEU A 213 -6.38 0.81 17.49
C LEU A 213 -7.57 -0.15 17.30
N ASP A 214 -8.64 0.00 18.07
CA ASP A 214 -9.79 -0.91 18.02
C ASP A 214 -10.54 -0.86 16.66
N GLN A 215 -10.52 0.27 15.95
CA GLN A 215 -11.13 0.36 14.61
C GLN A 215 -10.28 -0.26 13.49
N LEU A 216 -8.96 -0.37 13.69
CA LEU A 216 -8.04 -0.91 12.70
C LEU A 216 -8.16 -2.43 12.62
N ASP A 217 -7.98 -2.93 11.40
CA ASP A 217 -7.80 -4.35 11.11
C ASP A 217 -6.31 -4.66 10.98
N ILE A 218 -5.46 -3.71 10.53
CA ILE A 218 -4.04 -3.97 10.26
C ILE A 218 -3.19 -2.70 10.47
N VAL A 219 -2.01 -2.86 11.06
CA VAL A 219 -0.94 -1.83 11.07
C VAL A 219 0.32 -2.41 10.44
N GLN A 220 0.90 -1.72 9.46
CA GLN A 220 2.17 -2.10 8.85
C GLN A 220 3.27 -1.08 9.15
N THR A 221 4.45 -1.56 9.54
CA THR A 221 5.57 -0.71 9.96
C THR A 221 6.91 -1.36 9.61
N PRO A 222 8.02 -0.62 9.42
CA PRO A 222 9.31 -1.23 9.16
C PRO A 222 9.87 -1.92 10.39
N GLY A 223 10.71 -2.93 10.19
CA GLY A 223 11.35 -3.69 11.27
C GLY A 223 12.20 -2.82 12.19
N LEU A 224 12.80 -1.74 11.68
CA LEU A 224 13.55 -0.78 12.49
C LEU A 224 12.68 -0.05 13.54
N SER A 225 11.37 -0.01 13.34
CA SER A 225 10.43 0.57 14.30
C SER A 225 10.06 -0.39 15.44
N LEU A 226 10.56 -1.63 15.44
CA LEU A 226 10.25 -2.65 16.44
C LEU A 226 10.64 -2.22 17.86
N GLU A 227 11.79 -1.55 18.03
CA GLU A 227 12.24 -1.07 19.34
C GLU A 227 11.32 0.03 19.88
N VAL A 228 10.90 0.96 19.02
CA VAL A 228 9.99 2.06 19.40
C VAL A 228 8.57 1.55 19.66
N LEU A 229 8.14 0.53 18.91
CA LEU A 229 6.81 -0.07 18.99
C LEU A 229 6.83 -1.39 19.77
N GLN A 230 7.75 -1.55 20.72
CA GLN A 230 7.89 -2.80 21.48
C GLN A 230 6.58 -3.15 22.23
N ALA A 231 5.81 -2.17 22.69
CA ALA A 231 4.50 -2.44 23.30
C ALA A 231 3.49 -3.10 22.35
N HIS A 232 3.71 -3.02 21.03
CA HIS A 232 2.81 -3.52 19.99
C HIS A 232 3.37 -4.69 19.19
N HIS A 233 4.60 -5.14 19.45
CA HIS A 233 5.21 -6.23 18.65
C HIS A 233 4.47 -7.57 18.75
N ASP A 234 3.78 -7.76 19.88
CA ASP A 234 2.90 -8.90 20.17
C ASP A 234 1.42 -8.56 19.98
N SER A 235 1.09 -7.36 19.51
CA SER A 235 -0.30 -6.93 19.35
C SER A 235 -1.02 -7.81 18.34
N VAL A 236 -2.17 -8.33 18.76
CA VAL A 236 -3.04 -9.19 17.95
C VAL A 236 -4.30 -8.45 17.48
N ASN A 237 -4.68 -7.36 18.14
CA ASN A 237 -5.80 -6.53 17.71
C ASN A 237 -5.46 -5.03 17.88
N PRO A 238 -5.10 -4.34 16.79
CA PRO A 238 -4.88 -4.89 15.45
C PRO A 238 -3.56 -5.69 15.39
N PRO A 239 -3.41 -6.64 14.44
CA PRO A 239 -2.11 -7.21 14.11
C PRO A 239 -1.16 -6.14 13.58
N PHE A 240 0.02 -6.04 14.22
CA PHE A 240 1.13 -5.22 13.74
C PHE A 240 2.07 -6.07 12.88
N LEU A 241 2.09 -5.77 11.58
CA LEU A 241 2.89 -6.43 10.57
C LEU A 241 4.21 -5.67 10.35
N PHE A 242 5.32 -6.28 10.77
CA PHE A 242 6.64 -5.68 10.65
C PHE A 242 7.33 -6.16 9.38
N ALA A 243 7.78 -5.22 8.53
CA ALA A 243 8.61 -5.56 7.38
C ALA A 243 10.06 -5.78 7.84
N SER A 244 10.54 -7.02 7.81
CA SER A 244 11.80 -7.43 8.45
C SER A 244 12.97 -6.48 8.22
N SER A 245 13.75 -6.20 9.26
CA SER A 245 15.11 -5.66 9.09
C SER A 245 16.03 -6.18 10.19
N LEU A 246 16.44 -7.46 10.13
CA LEU A 246 17.59 -8.01 10.85
C LEU A 246 17.68 -7.76 12.39
N VAL A 247 16.62 -7.25 13.05
CA VAL A 247 16.58 -6.94 14.50
C VAL A 247 16.72 -8.23 15.30
N SER A 248 17.25 -8.14 16.52
CA SER A 248 17.45 -9.29 17.43
C SER A 248 16.15 -10.03 17.76
N LEU A 249 15.01 -9.34 17.73
CA LEU A 249 13.72 -9.81 18.20
C LEU A 249 12.78 -10.17 17.03
N LEU A 250 12.07 -11.30 17.13
CA LEU A 250 11.13 -11.76 16.12
C LEU A 250 9.70 -11.29 16.47
N PRO A 251 9.10 -10.37 15.70
CA PRO A 251 7.74 -9.92 15.95
C PRO A 251 6.71 -11.03 15.72
N ARG A 252 5.51 -10.85 16.28
CA ARG A 252 4.40 -11.81 16.10
C ARG A 252 3.90 -11.90 14.66
N HIS A 253 3.86 -10.79 13.94
CA HIS A 253 3.50 -10.78 12.53
C HIS A 253 4.64 -10.18 11.71
N LEU A 254 5.17 -10.98 10.80
CA LEU A 254 6.34 -10.62 9.98
C LEU A 254 5.97 -10.66 8.49
N ILE A 255 6.40 -9.66 7.73
CA ILE A 255 6.39 -9.72 6.26
C ILE A 255 7.81 -9.67 5.73
N LEU A 256 8.15 -10.65 4.89
CA LEU A 256 9.36 -10.65 4.09
C LEU A 256 9.01 -10.09 2.71
N ALA A 257 9.63 -8.96 2.36
CA ALA A 257 9.41 -8.33 1.06
C ALA A 257 10.26 -9.00 -0.03
N ALA A 258 9.76 -9.07 -1.26
CA ALA A 258 10.44 -9.71 -2.39
C ALA A 258 11.90 -9.24 -2.57
N HIS A 259 12.14 -7.93 -2.54
CA HIS A 259 13.49 -7.35 -2.67
C HIS A 259 14.48 -7.79 -1.56
N GLN A 260 13.98 -8.28 -0.42
CA GLN A 260 14.81 -8.81 0.67
C GLN A 260 15.27 -10.24 0.41
N LEU A 261 14.58 -10.95 -0.49
CA LEU A 261 14.85 -12.31 -0.91
C LEU A 261 15.38 -12.37 -2.35
N ASP A 262 15.75 -11.22 -2.92
CA ASP A 262 16.28 -11.14 -4.27
C ASP A 262 17.64 -11.86 -4.37
N GLY A 263 17.67 -12.90 -5.20
CA GLY A 263 18.82 -13.80 -5.39
C GLY A 263 18.93 -14.92 -4.34
N ALA A 264 19.46 -16.06 -4.80
CA ALA A 264 19.52 -17.30 -4.00
C ALA A 264 20.30 -17.16 -2.68
N ALA A 265 21.44 -16.47 -2.68
CA ALA A 265 22.25 -16.29 -1.48
C ALA A 265 21.52 -15.46 -0.40
N ARG A 266 20.81 -14.41 -0.83
CA ARG A 266 20.06 -13.53 0.08
C ARG A 266 18.84 -14.23 0.63
N ALA A 267 18.06 -14.90 -0.23
CA ALA A 267 16.91 -15.70 0.17
C ALA A 267 17.28 -16.76 1.21
N THR A 268 18.27 -17.60 0.91
CA THR A 268 18.72 -18.67 1.83
C THR A 268 19.22 -18.12 3.16
N THR A 269 19.99 -17.03 3.15
CA THR A 269 20.52 -16.40 4.37
C THR A 269 19.38 -15.82 5.22
N MET A 270 18.44 -15.12 4.61
CA MET A 270 17.30 -14.52 5.30
C MET A 270 16.41 -15.59 5.93
N LEU A 271 16.02 -16.62 5.17
CA LEU A 271 15.19 -17.72 5.66
C LEU A 271 15.86 -18.45 6.83
N ARG A 272 17.15 -18.76 6.72
CA ARG A 272 17.91 -19.37 7.83
C ARG A 272 17.96 -18.47 9.06
N LYS A 273 18.19 -17.17 8.87
CA LYS A 273 18.25 -16.22 9.99
C LYS A 273 16.91 -16.12 10.71
N VAL A 274 15.81 -15.98 9.97
CA VAL A 274 14.46 -15.90 10.55
C VAL A 274 14.08 -17.24 11.20
N GLY A 275 14.39 -18.37 10.56
CA GLY A 275 14.17 -19.71 11.14
C GLY A 275 14.91 -19.90 12.47
N ALA A 276 16.18 -19.52 12.54
CA ALA A 276 16.97 -19.58 13.78
C ALA A 276 16.49 -18.59 14.86
N GLN A 277 15.81 -17.50 14.48
CA GLN A 277 15.15 -16.61 15.44
C GLN A 277 13.86 -17.24 15.97
N LEU A 278 13.09 -17.91 15.11
CA LEU A 278 11.87 -18.60 15.50
C LEU A 278 12.14 -19.73 16.50
N GLU A 279 13.22 -20.49 16.28
CA GLU A 279 13.65 -21.53 17.22
C GLU A 279 14.08 -20.98 18.58
N ARG A 280 14.72 -19.80 18.61
CA ARG A 280 15.13 -19.15 19.86
C ARG A 280 13.95 -18.57 20.63
N ALA A 281 13.04 -17.90 19.94
CA ALA A 281 11.84 -17.31 20.55
C ALA A 281 10.99 -18.37 21.26
N ALA A 282 10.86 -19.56 20.68
CA ALA A 282 10.12 -20.66 21.30
C ALA A 282 10.73 -21.12 22.65
N GLY A 283 12.07 -21.16 22.75
CA GLY A 283 12.73 -21.54 24.02
C GLY A 283 12.61 -20.49 25.13
N GLU A 284 12.31 -19.23 24.77
CA GLU A 284 11.99 -18.16 25.72
C GLU A 284 10.50 -18.19 26.10
N GLU A 285 9.60 -18.43 25.13
CA GLU A 285 8.15 -18.53 25.34
C GLU A 285 7.77 -19.74 26.23
N GLU A 286 8.39 -20.91 26.05
CA GLU A 286 8.18 -22.11 26.89
C GLU A 286 8.51 -21.87 28.38
N ARG A 287 9.33 -20.86 28.71
CA ARG A 287 9.65 -20.49 30.10
C ARG A 287 8.59 -19.60 30.73
N ASP A 288 7.83 -18.87 29.91
CA ASP A 288 6.78 -17.92 30.30
C ASP A 288 5.35 -18.51 30.14
N GLU A 289 5.24 -19.73 29.60
CA GLU A 289 4.00 -20.45 29.22
C GLU A 289 2.97 -20.65 30.35
N ALA A 290 3.34 -20.50 31.62
CA ALA A 290 2.40 -20.61 32.74
C ALA A 290 1.34 -19.48 32.76
N GLN A 291 1.50 -18.41 31.97
CA GLN A 291 0.65 -17.21 32.07
C GLN A 291 0.11 -16.65 30.75
N ARG A 292 0.49 -17.18 29.57
CA ARG A 292 0.08 -16.58 28.28
C ARG A 292 -0.64 -17.57 27.39
N HIS A 293 -1.82 -17.17 26.91
CA HIS A 293 -2.52 -17.87 25.84
C HIS A 293 -1.60 -17.93 24.60
N PRO A 294 -1.43 -19.10 23.96
CA PRO A 294 -0.64 -19.22 22.74
C PRO A 294 -1.39 -18.52 21.61
N HIS A 295 -1.06 -17.25 21.38
CA HIS A 295 -1.59 -16.52 20.24
C HIS A 295 -0.81 -16.92 18.98
N GLU A 296 -1.51 -17.06 17.86
CA GLU A 296 -0.96 -17.48 16.57
C GLU A 296 0.10 -16.47 16.06
N ARG A 297 1.26 -16.97 15.59
CA ARG A 297 2.31 -16.17 14.92
C ARG A 297 2.13 -16.31 13.41
N VAL A 298 2.29 -15.23 12.65
CA VAL A 298 2.12 -15.24 11.18
C VAL A 298 3.34 -14.70 10.46
N ILE A 299 3.82 -15.42 9.45
CA ILE A 299 4.90 -14.98 8.57
C ILE A 299 4.40 -14.95 7.13
N LEU A 300 4.54 -13.80 6.49
CA LEU A 300 4.17 -13.56 5.10
C LEU A 300 5.42 -13.74 4.22
N LEU A 301 5.37 -14.71 3.31
CA LEU A 301 6.40 -14.99 2.31
C LEU A 301 5.93 -14.59 0.90
N PRO A 302 6.81 -13.97 0.08
CA PRO A 302 6.44 -13.56 -1.26
C PRO A 302 6.44 -14.76 -2.23
N ARG A 303 5.49 -14.82 -3.17
CA ARG A 303 5.36 -15.91 -4.15
C ARG A 303 6.52 -16.01 -5.14
N SER A 304 7.34 -14.98 -5.30
CA SER A 304 8.55 -14.97 -6.17
C SER A 304 9.56 -15.97 -5.66
N LEU A 305 9.50 -16.25 -4.37
CA LEU A 305 10.29 -17.27 -3.74
C LEU A 305 9.98 -18.66 -4.30
N ASP A 306 8.74 -18.93 -4.77
CA ASP A 306 8.40 -20.19 -5.43
C ASP A 306 9.13 -20.32 -6.77
N ALA A 307 9.11 -19.25 -7.59
CA ALA A 307 9.84 -19.21 -8.85
C ALA A 307 11.35 -19.33 -8.63
N LEU A 308 11.89 -18.66 -7.62
CA LEU A 308 13.30 -18.73 -7.25
C LEU A 308 13.68 -20.11 -6.71
N ALA A 309 12.82 -20.75 -5.91
CA ALA A 309 13.01 -22.10 -5.39
C ALA A 309 12.97 -23.17 -6.50
N ALA A 310 12.11 -22.98 -7.50
CA ALA A 310 12.08 -23.84 -8.69
C ALA A 310 13.35 -23.69 -9.54
N ALA A 311 13.94 -22.49 -9.58
CA ALA A 311 15.16 -22.21 -10.34
C ALA A 311 16.47 -22.58 -9.59
N ASP A 312 16.52 -22.49 -8.26
CA ASP A 312 17.71 -22.80 -7.45
C ASP A 312 17.38 -23.78 -6.32
N ARG A 313 17.95 -24.99 -6.42
CA ARG A 313 17.78 -26.07 -5.44
C ARG A 313 18.09 -25.65 -4.00
N ARG A 314 19.09 -24.79 -3.77
CA ARG A 314 19.48 -24.36 -2.42
C ARG A 314 18.39 -23.50 -1.78
N VAL A 315 17.70 -22.70 -2.59
CA VAL A 315 16.56 -21.90 -2.16
C VAL A 315 15.39 -22.84 -1.84
N GLY A 316 15.09 -23.80 -2.72
CA GLY A 316 14.05 -24.80 -2.46
C GLY A 316 14.27 -25.57 -1.15
N GLU A 317 15.49 -26.02 -0.88
CA GLU A 317 15.85 -26.66 0.39
C GLU A 317 15.66 -25.72 1.58
N ALA A 318 16.11 -24.46 1.48
CA ALA A 318 15.96 -23.49 2.56
C ALA A 318 14.50 -23.14 2.85
N VAL A 319 13.66 -23.02 1.82
CA VAL A 319 12.21 -22.82 1.95
C VAL A 319 11.56 -24.01 2.63
N ALA A 320 11.86 -25.24 2.19
CA ALA A 320 11.30 -26.44 2.78
C ALA A 320 11.66 -26.58 4.27
N VAL A 321 12.93 -26.35 4.63
CA VAL A 321 13.37 -26.33 6.03
C VAL A 321 12.65 -25.24 6.81
N PHE A 322 12.57 -24.02 6.29
CA PHE A 322 11.92 -22.90 6.96
C PHE A 322 10.43 -23.16 7.22
N VAL A 323 9.69 -23.67 6.24
CA VAL A 323 8.27 -24.00 6.37
C VAL A 323 8.07 -25.14 7.37
N ALA A 324 8.95 -26.15 7.37
CA ALA A 324 8.93 -27.22 8.37
C ALA A 324 9.18 -26.66 9.79
N THR A 325 10.16 -25.77 9.96
CA THR A 325 10.40 -25.07 11.23
C THR A 325 9.16 -24.28 11.67
N CYS A 326 8.51 -23.55 10.76
CA CYS A 326 7.27 -22.82 11.08
C CYS A 326 6.15 -23.76 11.54
N SER A 327 5.96 -24.90 10.86
CA SER A 327 4.95 -25.90 11.22
C SER A 327 5.18 -26.49 12.61
N VAL A 328 6.42 -26.91 12.93
CA VAL A 328 6.81 -27.41 14.26
C VAL A 328 6.54 -26.36 15.35
N ARG A 329 6.73 -25.08 15.01
CA ARG A 329 6.54 -23.94 15.93
C ARG A 329 5.15 -23.31 15.85
N GLN A 330 4.15 -24.00 15.27
CA GLN A 330 2.77 -23.54 15.14
C GLN A 330 2.65 -22.11 14.58
N THR A 331 3.56 -21.76 13.68
CA THR A 331 3.60 -20.46 13.01
C THR A 331 2.97 -20.61 11.63
N THR A 332 1.96 -19.79 11.36
CA THR A 332 1.24 -19.80 10.09
C THR A 332 2.04 -19.06 9.03
N VAL A 333 2.29 -19.74 7.92
CA VAL A 333 2.95 -19.15 6.74
C VAL A 333 1.87 -18.80 5.72
N LEU A 334 1.78 -17.52 5.36
CA LEU A 334 0.90 -17.03 4.31
C LEU A 334 1.73 -16.61 3.11
N TRP A 335 1.31 -17.02 1.92
CA TRP A 335 2.00 -16.73 0.67
C TRP A 335 1.36 -15.50 0.01
N HIS A 336 2.03 -14.36 0.10
CA HIS A 336 1.55 -13.14 -0.54
C HIS A 336 2.08 -13.05 -1.97
N GLY A 337 1.20 -12.66 -2.89
CA GLY A 337 1.61 -12.38 -4.28
C GLY A 337 2.74 -11.36 -4.27
N ASP A 338 3.70 -11.54 -5.18
CA ASP A 338 4.79 -10.58 -5.28
C ASP A 338 4.24 -9.20 -5.51
N VAL A 339 4.87 -8.25 -4.83
CA VAL A 339 4.78 -6.84 -5.13
C VAL A 339 5.53 -6.56 -6.43
N ASP A 340 5.23 -7.30 -7.50
CA ASP A 340 5.60 -6.95 -8.87
C ASP A 340 4.56 -5.98 -9.45
N GLY A 341 4.13 -5.02 -8.62
CA GLY A 341 3.18 -3.97 -8.94
C GLY A 341 1.72 -4.41 -9.03
N ARG A 342 1.40 -5.52 -9.72
CA ARG A 342 0.10 -5.77 -10.37
C ARG A 342 -1.15 -5.74 -9.47
N GLU A 343 -1.08 -6.18 -8.21
CA GLU A 343 -2.25 -6.22 -7.30
C GLU A 343 -1.96 -5.62 -5.90
N SER A 344 -0.69 -5.50 -5.49
CA SER A 344 -0.30 -5.24 -4.10
C SER A 344 -0.11 -3.76 -3.71
N GLU A 345 -0.27 -2.80 -4.62
CA GLU A 345 -0.14 -1.39 -4.23
C GLU A 345 -1.45 -0.76 -3.77
N ARG A 346 -2.60 -1.24 -4.26
CA ARG A 346 -3.91 -0.73 -3.84
C ARG A 346 -4.23 -1.16 -2.41
N ASP A 347 -3.87 -2.38 -2.05
CA ASP A 347 -4.10 -2.92 -0.71
C ASP A 347 -2.79 -3.10 0.03
N LEU A 348 -2.76 -2.70 1.30
CA LEU A 348 -1.57 -2.72 2.16
C LEU A 348 -0.88 -4.08 2.28
N VAL A 349 -1.64 -5.15 2.15
CA VAL A 349 -1.28 -6.56 2.35
C VAL A 349 -2.16 -7.43 1.46
N CYS A 350 -1.77 -8.69 1.24
CA CYS A 350 -2.57 -9.61 0.43
C CYS A 350 -3.96 -9.87 1.02
N GLY A 351 -4.91 -10.24 0.15
CA GLY A 351 -6.29 -10.54 0.55
C GLY A 351 -6.41 -11.69 1.57
N GLU A 352 -5.48 -12.65 1.54
CA GLU A 352 -5.41 -13.75 2.52
C GLU A 352 -5.13 -13.22 3.94
N PHE A 353 -4.17 -12.31 4.08
CA PHE A 353 -3.86 -11.71 5.39
C PHE A 353 -4.97 -10.78 5.87
N TRP A 354 -5.62 -10.03 4.96
CA TRP A 354 -6.83 -9.26 5.27
C TRP A 354 -7.94 -10.14 5.84
N ARG A 355 -8.21 -11.28 5.20
CA ARG A 355 -9.23 -12.22 5.64
C ARG A 355 -8.87 -12.78 7.02
N TRP A 356 -7.64 -13.26 7.18
CA TRP A 356 -7.13 -13.78 8.45
C TRP A 356 -7.25 -12.74 9.59
N ALA A 357 -6.85 -11.48 9.35
CA ALA A 357 -6.90 -10.42 10.35
C ALA A 357 -8.34 -10.12 10.80
N ARG A 358 -9.30 -10.13 9.85
CA ARG A 358 -10.72 -9.93 10.15
C ARG A 358 -11.32 -11.11 10.91
N GLU A 359 -11.06 -12.33 10.47
CA GLU A 359 -11.49 -13.55 11.18
C GLU A 359 -10.93 -13.61 12.61
N LEU A 360 -9.69 -13.15 12.82
CA LEU A 360 -9.09 -13.04 14.16
C LEU A 360 -9.80 -11.99 15.03
N LYS A 361 -10.12 -10.83 14.45
CA LYS A 361 -10.85 -9.76 15.13
C LYS A 361 -12.28 -10.19 15.50
N GLU A 362 -12.97 -10.87 14.58
CA GLU A 362 -14.32 -11.41 14.79
C GLU A 362 -14.36 -12.50 15.86
N ARG A 363 -13.43 -13.47 15.83
CA ARG A 363 -13.31 -14.52 16.86
C ARG A 363 -13.19 -13.92 18.26
N ARG A 364 -12.37 -12.88 18.40
CA ARG A 364 -12.15 -12.21 19.69
C ARG A 364 -13.32 -11.35 20.14
N ALA A 365 -14.04 -10.73 19.21
CA ALA A 365 -15.27 -10.01 19.53
C ALA A 365 -16.37 -10.96 20.04
N ALA A 366 -16.31 -12.25 19.68
CA ALA A 366 -17.22 -13.28 20.19
C ALA A 366 -16.80 -13.87 21.55
N ASP A 367 -15.50 -13.80 21.89
CA ASP A 367 -14.95 -14.28 23.17
C ASP A 367 -15.09 -13.27 24.32
N LEU A 368 -15.45 -12.01 24.02
CA LEU A 368 -15.72 -10.91 24.96
C LEU A 368 -17.22 -10.75 25.19
#